data_AF-A0A536NW48-F1
#
_entry.id   AF-A0A536NW48-F1
#
_cell.length_a   1.000
_cell.length_b   1.000
_cell.length_c   1.000
_cell.angle_alpha   90.00
_cell.angle_beta   90.00
_cell.angle_gamma   90.00
#
_symmetry.space_group_name_H-M   'P 1'
#
loop_
_entity.id
_entity.type
_entity.pdbx_description
1 polymer ?
#
loop_
_entity_poly.entity_id
_entity_poly.type
_entity_poly.pdbx_seq_one_letter_code
_entity_poly.pdbx_strand_id
1 'polypeptide(L)'
;MARRTARRRGALDMLGGDTDHTRALLLTSEIRLEHIGTRPFDYALGTHPSLAISPHHRFDVPGTDVEVDEFGGENRLGERGDRYLWPMLRLRDGTQLDVRRIQGPEIRSFALHYVTGLKAGWAACTDSSTRRGFGLVFDPDLFKVVWLWQVYGGWRGYYHAAMEAWTSWPGALADAVKAGRARVMEPGDVLETTVHAILYGGVNSVAGLRADGSVTADR
;
A
#
# COMPACT_ATOMS: atom_id res chain seq x y z
N MET A 1 -6.59 -35.51 -24.20
CA MET A 1 -6.84 -35.04 -25.59
C MET A 1 -6.47 -33.56 -25.66
N ALA A 2 -5.36 -33.23 -26.33
CA ALA A 2 -5.24 -32.25 -27.43
C ALA A 2 -5.45 -30.77 -27.02
N ARG A 3 -4.52 -29.81 -27.19
CA ARG A 3 -3.33 -29.68 -28.04
C ARG A 3 -2.42 -28.57 -27.48
N ARG A 4 -1.10 -28.77 -27.59
CA ARG A 4 -0.10 -27.69 -27.68
C ARG A 4 -0.28 -26.93 -28.99
N THR A 5 -0.13 -25.61 -28.96
CA THR A 5 0.28 -24.83 -30.14
C THR A 5 1.26 -23.74 -29.70
N ALA A 6 2.44 -23.79 -30.32
CA ALA A 6 3.50 -22.79 -30.26
C ALA A 6 3.69 -22.15 -31.65
N ARG A 7 4.37 -20.99 -31.65
CA ARG A 7 4.89 -20.16 -32.78
C ARG A 7 3.91 -19.06 -33.23
N ARG A 8 4.35 -17.83 -33.52
CA ARG A 8 5.58 -17.40 -34.23
C ARG A 8 6.19 -16.08 -33.72
N ARG A 9 7.50 -15.95 -33.99
CA ARG A 9 8.30 -14.72 -34.01
C ARG A 9 7.98 -13.87 -35.24
N GLY A 10 8.16 -12.56 -35.10
CA GLY A 10 8.32 -11.55 -36.16
C GLY A 10 7.96 -10.18 -35.57
N ALA A 11 8.61 -9.05 -35.84
CA ALA A 11 9.90 -8.70 -36.44
C ALA A 11 10.25 -7.33 -35.81
N LEU A 12 11.53 -6.96 -35.78
CA LEU A 12 11.97 -5.61 -35.41
C LEU A 12 11.41 -4.61 -36.43
N ASP A 13 10.76 -3.54 -35.96
CA ASP A 13 10.75 -2.25 -36.65
C ASP A 13 11.30 -1.19 -35.69
N MET A 14 12.43 -0.62 -36.10
CA MET A 14 13.15 0.47 -35.45
C MET A 14 12.87 1.74 -36.25
N LEU A 15 12.04 2.65 -35.75
CA LEU A 15 12.04 4.06 -36.17
C LEU A 15 11.64 5.00 -35.01
N GLY A 16 12.67 5.64 -34.44
CA GLY A 16 12.76 7.05 -34.07
C GLY A 16 11.64 7.72 -33.24
N GLY A 17 11.93 7.98 -31.98
CA GLY A 17 11.21 8.93 -31.13
C GLY A 17 11.80 8.95 -29.72
N ASP A 18 12.84 9.74 -29.52
CA ASP A 18 13.57 9.89 -28.26
C ASP A 18 12.77 10.75 -27.27
N THR A 19 12.06 10.08 -26.35
CA THR A 19 11.75 10.61 -25.03
C THR A 19 12.13 9.53 -24.03
N ASP A 20 13.08 9.84 -23.15
CA ASP A 20 13.60 8.97 -22.09
C ASP A 20 12.48 8.57 -21.12
N HIS A 21 11.67 7.60 -21.54
CA HIS A 21 10.76 6.88 -20.68
C HIS A 21 11.61 5.87 -19.91
N THR A 22 11.99 6.25 -18.70
CA THR A 22 12.46 5.27 -17.72
C THR A 22 11.35 4.23 -17.60
N ARG A 23 11.54 3.06 -18.23
CA ARG A 23 10.54 2.00 -18.28
C ARG A 23 10.33 1.55 -16.84
N ALA A 24 9.14 1.81 -16.30
CA ALA A 24 8.82 1.41 -14.93
C ALA A 24 9.06 -0.10 -14.79
N LEU A 25 9.77 -0.50 -13.72
CA LEU A 25 9.97 -1.93 -13.44
C LEU A 25 8.75 -2.41 -12.68
N LEU A 26 8.03 -3.35 -13.29
CA LEU A 26 6.75 -3.86 -12.80
C LEU A 26 6.91 -5.34 -12.42
N LEU A 27 6.53 -5.67 -11.19
CA LEU A 27 6.24 -7.02 -10.74
C LEU A 27 4.72 -7.17 -10.65
N THR A 28 4.16 -8.18 -11.33
CA THR A 28 2.73 -8.49 -11.28
C THR A 28 2.52 -9.75 -10.46
N SER A 29 1.66 -9.66 -9.44
CA SER A 29 1.24 -10.77 -8.60
C SER A 29 -0.22 -11.10 -8.90
N GLU A 30 -0.45 -12.23 -9.57
CA GLU A 30 -1.78 -12.79 -9.76
C GLU A 30 -2.11 -13.68 -8.56
N ILE A 31 -3.24 -13.40 -7.91
CA ILE A 31 -3.66 -14.05 -6.67
C ILE A 31 -5.00 -14.74 -6.93
N ARG A 32 -5.06 -16.05 -6.66
CA ARG A 32 -6.28 -16.85 -6.69
C ARG A 32 -6.50 -17.51 -5.34
N LEU A 33 -7.64 -17.26 -4.71
CA LEU A 33 -8.11 -17.96 -3.50
C LEU A 33 -9.35 -18.78 -3.88
N GLU A 34 -9.37 -20.05 -3.51
CA GLU A 34 -10.47 -20.97 -3.81
C GLU A 34 -10.91 -21.69 -2.55
N HIS A 35 -12.22 -21.72 -2.32
CA HIS A 35 -12.82 -22.43 -1.21
C HIS A 35 -13.14 -23.88 -1.59
N ILE A 36 -12.28 -24.79 -1.14
CA ILE A 36 -12.39 -26.24 -1.39
C ILE A 36 -13.10 -27.01 -0.26
N GLY A 37 -13.62 -26.30 0.74
CA GLY A 37 -14.27 -26.88 1.93
C GLY A 37 -15.80 -26.95 1.81
N THR A 38 -16.46 -27.15 2.95
CA THR A 38 -17.92 -27.36 3.02
C THR A 38 -18.66 -26.39 3.92
N ARG A 39 -17.96 -25.45 4.56
CA ARG A 39 -18.54 -24.41 5.42
C ARG A 39 -17.90 -23.05 5.15
N PRO A 40 -18.66 -21.94 5.21
CA PRO A 40 -18.09 -20.62 5.04
C PRO A 40 -17.04 -20.30 6.10
N PHE A 41 -16.09 -19.43 5.76
CA PHE A 41 -15.13 -18.86 6.70
C PHE A 41 -14.87 -17.39 6.43
N ASP A 42 -14.58 -16.65 7.50
CA ASP A 42 -14.12 -15.27 7.43
C ASP A 42 -12.64 -15.20 7.04
N TYR A 43 -12.28 -14.21 6.25
CA TYR A 43 -10.89 -13.96 5.85
C TYR A 43 -10.56 -12.48 5.67
N ALA A 44 -9.27 -12.20 5.73
CA ALA A 44 -8.65 -10.96 5.32
C ALA A 44 -7.51 -11.30 4.36
N LEU A 45 -7.44 -10.61 3.23
CA LEU A 45 -6.36 -10.73 2.26
C LEU A 45 -5.61 -9.40 2.20
N GLY A 46 -4.28 -9.46 2.13
CA GLY A 46 -3.47 -8.27 1.97
C GLY A 46 -2.06 -8.57 1.50
N THR A 47 -1.33 -7.48 1.28
CA THR A 47 0.10 -7.48 0.94
C THR A 47 0.90 -6.91 2.10
N HIS A 48 2.15 -7.32 2.30
CA HIS A 48 2.98 -6.78 3.39
C HIS A 48 4.41 -6.41 2.95
N PRO A 49 4.59 -5.54 1.93
CA PRO A 49 5.92 -5.12 1.50
C PRO A 49 6.54 -4.19 2.55
N SER A 50 7.59 -4.68 3.21
CA SER A 50 8.42 -3.87 4.11
C SER A 50 9.50 -3.15 3.31
N LEU A 51 9.64 -1.84 3.54
CA LEU A 51 10.51 -0.95 2.80
C LEU A 51 11.65 -0.45 3.69
N ALA A 52 12.86 -0.44 3.12
CA ALA A 52 13.93 0.41 3.63
C ALA A 52 13.55 1.87 3.34
N ILE A 53 13.69 2.75 4.34
CA ILE A 53 13.22 4.14 4.28
C ILE A 53 14.29 5.10 4.81
N SER A 54 14.06 6.39 4.58
CA SER A 54 14.81 7.51 5.14
C SER A 54 13.87 8.70 5.34
N PRO A 55 14.28 9.76 6.05
CA PRO A 55 13.49 11.00 6.16
C PRO A 55 13.23 11.73 4.83
N HIS A 56 13.90 11.32 3.74
CA HIS A 56 13.62 11.83 2.39
C HIS A 56 12.44 11.13 1.71
N HIS A 57 12.01 9.99 2.26
CA HIS A 57 10.86 9.27 1.76
C HIS A 57 9.55 9.91 2.24
N ARG A 58 8.49 9.70 1.45
CA ARG A 58 7.13 10.05 1.82
C ARG A 58 6.11 9.08 1.24
N PHE A 59 4.99 8.93 1.93
CA PHE A 59 3.83 8.18 1.46
C PHE A 59 2.82 9.08 0.73
N ASP A 60 2.30 8.57 -0.38
CA ASP A 60 1.12 9.09 -1.06
C ASP A 60 0.06 8.00 -1.13
N VAL A 61 -1.12 8.31 -0.61
CA VAL A 61 -2.28 7.41 -0.60
C VAL A 61 -3.50 8.24 -0.99
N PRO A 62 -4.35 7.81 -1.94
CA PRO A 62 -5.56 8.51 -2.35
C PRO A 62 -6.72 8.28 -1.36
N GLY A 63 -6.44 8.31 -0.04
CA GLY A 63 -7.42 8.12 1.02
C GLY A 63 -7.79 9.43 1.72
N THR A 64 -8.82 9.37 2.56
CA THR A 64 -9.40 10.54 3.23
C THR A 64 -9.41 10.43 4.75
N ASP A 65 -9.64 9.24 5.28
CA ASP A 65 -9.89 9.02 6.71
C ASP A 65 -8.85 8.07 7.27
N VAL A 66 -8.30 8.40 8.44
CA VAL A 66 -7.31 7.59 9.12
C VAL A 66 -7.78 7.18 10.51
N GLU A 67 -7.56 5.92 10.86
CA GLU A 67 -7.68 5.38 12.22
C GLU A 67 -6.33 4.81 12.65
N VAL A 68 -5.87 5.16 13.85
CA VAL A 68 -4.65 4.58 14.45
C VAL A 68 -5.05 3.35 15.26
N ASP A 69 -4.36 2.23 15.05
CA ASP A 69 -4.66 0.97 15.73
C ASP A 69 -3.54 0.57 16.70
N GLU A 70 -2.37 0.27 16.17
CA GLU A 70 -1.19 0.00 17.00
C GLU A 70 -0.37 1.27 17.19
N PHE A 71 0.23 1.42 18.37
CA PHE A 71 1.12 2.53 18.68
C PHE A 71 2.09 2.13 19.78
N GLY A 72 3.22 2.82 19.87
CA GLY A 72 4.13 2.68 20.99
C GLY A 72 5.42 3.48 20.87
N GLY A 73 6.36 3.22 21.78
CA GLY A 73 7.57 4.03 21.93
C GLY A 73 7.27 5.37 22.62
N GLU A 74 7.82 6.46 22.10
CA GLU A 74 7.58 7.83 22.59
C GLU A 74 6.23 8.42 22.10
N ASN A 75 5.41 7.62 21.40
CA ASN A 75 4.04 7.96 21.00
C ASN A 75 3.90 9.26 20.19
N ARG A 76 4.80 9.48 19.23
CA ARG A 76 4.80 10.66 18.35
C ARG A 76 4.11 10.43 17.01
N LEU A 77 3.29 9.39 16.91
CA LEU A 77 2.56 9.00 15.70
C LEU A 77 1.08 8.73 15.96
N GLY A 78 0.53 9.26 17.06
CA GLY A 78 -0.87 9.04 17.46
C GLY A 78 -1.08 7.78 18.28
N GLU A 79 -2.24 7.71 18.95
CA GLU A 79 -2.62 6.63 19.85
C GLU A 79 -3.75 5.78 19.27
N ARG A 80 -3.88 4.54 19.76
CA ARG A 80 -4.98 3.65 19.40
C ARG A 80 -6.33 4.37 19.55
N GLY A 81 -7.11 4.39 18.48
CA GLY A 81 -8.43 5.01 18.42
C GLY A 81 -8.42 6.47 17.96
N ASP A 82 -7.25 7.11 17.81
CA ASP A 82 -7.17 8.43 17.17
C ASP A 82 -7.72 8.34 15.74
N ARG A 83 -8.53 9.35 15.38
CA ARG A 83 -9.12 9.50 14.05
C ARG A 83 -8.88 10.89 13.52
N TYR A 84 -8.48 10.99 12.26
CA TYR A 84 -8.17 12.26 11.62
C TYR A 84 -8.35 12.19 10.10
N LEU A 85 -8.40 13.35 9.47
CA LEU A 85 -8.42 13.46 8.02
C LEU A 85 -6.99 13.40 7.49
N TRP A 86 -6.75 12.49 6.55
CA TRP A 86 -5.46 12.40 5.87
C TRP A 86 -5.09 13.75 5.23
N PRO A 87 -3.84 14.25 5.38
CA PRO A 87 -2.69 13.62 6.05
C PRO A 87 -2.31 14.26 7.40
N MET A 88 -3.15 15.12 7.97
CA MET A 88 -2.75 15.95 9.10
C MET A 88 -3.25 15.37 10.43
N LEU A 89 -2.33 14.73 11.15
CA LEU A 89 -2.57 14.25 12.51
C LEU A 89 -2.32 15.37 13.51
N ARG A 90 -3.26 15.59 14.42
CA ARG A 90 -3.07 16.45 15.59
C ARG A 90 -2.68 15.62 16.79
N LEU A 91 -1.47 15.83 17.32
CA LEU A 91 -0.98 15.17 18.52
C LEU A 91 -1.58 15.81 19.79
N ARG A 92 -1.49 15.12 20.93
CA ARG A 92 -2.02 15.58 22.22
C ARG A 92 -1.45 16.92 22.69
N ASP A 93 -0.18 17.18 22.37
CA ASP A 93 0.50 18.45 22.68
C ASP A 93 0.07 19.61 21.76
N GLY A 94 -0.84 19.35 20.81
CA GLY A 94 -1.34 20.31 19.84
C GLY A 94 -0.52 20.40 18.56
N THR A 95 0.63 19.70 18.47
CA THR A 95 1.47 19.65 17.29
C THR A 95 0.71 19.05 16.11
N GLN A 96 0.89 19.65 14.93
CA GLN A 96 0.35 19.14 13.66
C GLN A 96 1.46 18.36 12.95
N LEU A 97 1.19 17.08 12.66
CA LEU A 97 2.09 16.18 11.97
C LEU A 97 1.52 15.80 10.61
N ASP A 98 2.27 16.09 9.54
CA ASP A 98 1.99 15.55 8.21
C ASP A 98 2.52 14.11 8.13
N VAL A 99 1.62 13.13 8.27
CA VAL A 99 1.99 11.70 8.34
C VAL A 99 2.44 11.13 7.00
N ARG A 100 2.36 11.91 5.91
CA ARG A 100 2.99 11.53 4.64
C ARG A 100 4.51 11.47 4.79
N ARG A 101 5.10 12.28 5.67
CA ARG A 101 6.55 12.39 5.80
C ARG A 101 7.08 11.32 6.74
N ILE A 102 8.07 10.55 6.25
CA ILE A 102 8.80 9.62 7.11
C ILE A 102 9.57 10.41 8.17
N GLN A 103 9.35 10.10 9.44
CA GLN A 103 10.11 10.69 10.54
C GLN A 103 11.45 9.95 10.70
N GLY A 104 12.43 10.62 11.33
CA GLY A 104 13.70 9.97 11.65
C GLY A 104 13.57 8.98 12.82
N PRO A 105 14.49 8.01 12.93
CA PRO A 105 14.43 6.99 13.98
C PRO A 105 14.57 7.55 15.41
N GLU A 106 15.08 8.77 15.56
CA GLU A 106 15.24 9.47 16.84
C GLU A 106 13.91 9.79 17.53
N ILE A 107 12.78 9.78 16.81
CA ILE A 107 11.47 9.94 17.45
C ILE A 107 11.05 8.71 18.26
N ARG A 108 11.75 7.57 18.10
CA ARG A 108 11.56 6.31 18.84
C ARG A 108 10.10 5.93 18.96
N SER A 109 9.35 6.04 17.88
CA SER A 109 7.91 5.77 17.86
C SER A 109 7.58 4.75 16.78
N PHE A 110 6.46 4.07 16.94
CA PHE A 110 5.87 3.29 15.87
C PHE A 110 4.35 3.38 15.93
N ALA A 111 3.69 3.22 14.79
CA ALA A 111 2.24 3.13 14.73
C ALA A 111 1.74 2.39 13.48
N LEU A 112 0.57 1.77 13.58
CA LEU A 112 -0.20 1.21 12.47
C LEU A 112 -1.37 2.13 12.17
N HIS A 113 -1.36 2.75 11.00
CA HIS A 113 -2.44 3.62 10.55
C HIS A 113 -3.24 2.93 9.44
N TYR A 114 -4.55 2.94 9.57
CA TYR A 114 -5.49 2.49 8.53
C TYR A 114 -5.96 3.69 7.73
N VAL A 115 -5.49 3.83 6.49
CA VAL A 115 -5.93 4.87 5.56
C VAL A 115 -7.08 4.32 4.72
N THR A 116 -8.26 4.89 4.92
CA THR A 116 -9.54 4.46 4.32
C THR A 116 -10.14 5.57 3.45
N GLY A 117 -11.34 5.33 2.90
CA GLY A 117 -11.99 6.29 1.99
C GLY A 117 -11.27 6.44 0.65
N LEU A 118 -10.57 5.38 0.23
CA LEU A 118 -9.75 5.34 -0.98
C LEU A 118 -10.55 5.78 -2.21
N LYS A 119 -10.00 6.73 -2.97
CA LYS A 119 -10.56 7.24 -4.23
C LYS A 119 -10.00 6.51 -5.46
N ALA A 120 -8.91 5.77 -5.28
CA ALA A 120 -8.28 4.94 -6.30
C ALA A 120 -7.48 3.81 -5.63
N GLY A 121 -7.22 2.73 -6.36
CA GLY A 121 -6.49 1.56 -5.86
C GLY A 121 -4.98 1.67 -6.06
N TRP A 122 -4.34 2.61 -5.38
CA TRP A 122 -2.88 2.71 -5.39
C TRP A 122 -2.34 3.29 -4.08
N ALA A 123 -1.06 3.04 -3.81
CA ALA A 123 -0.29 3.68 -2.75
C ALA A 123 1.17 3.78 -3.18
N ALA A 124 1.89 4.83 -2.76
CA ALA A 124 3.25 5.08 -3.19
C ALA A 124 4.17 5.51 -2.03
N CYS A 125 5.42 5.05 -2.05
CA CYS A 125 6.51 5.52 -1.19
C CYS A 125 7.63 6.09 -2.09
N THR A 126 7.82 7.41 -2.04
CA THR A 126 8.78 8.12 -2.92
C THR A 126 9.92 8.71 -2.11
N ASP A 127 11.16 8.38 -2.46
CA ASP A 127 12.35 9.12 -2.05
C ASP A 127 12.46 10.41 -2.87
N SER A 128 12.13 11.53 -2.24
CA SER A 128 12.19 12.85 -2.86
C SER A 128 13.62 13.31 -3.19
N SER A 129 14.64 12.75 -2.52
CA SER A 129 16.04 13.13 -2.77
C SER A 129 16.57 12.52 -4.07
N THR A 130 16.16 11.29 -4.38
CA THR A 130 16.56 10.56 -5.60
C THR A 130 15.48 10.59 -6.68
N ARG A 131 14.30 11.14 -6.39
CA ARG A 131 13.11 11.16 -7.26
C ARG A 131 12.73 9.77 -7.74
N ARG A 132 12.86 8.76 -6.87
CA ARG A 132 12.57 7.35 -7.16
C ARG A 132 11.63 6.80 -6.11
N GLY A 133 10.82 5.83 -6.47
CA GLY A 133 9.88 5.26 -5.51
C GLY A 133 9.39 3.88 -5.86
N PHE A 134 8.73 3.31 -4.86
CA PHE A 134 8.00 2.06 -4.93
C PHE A 134 6.50 2.36 -4.82
N GLY A 135 5.67 1.61 -5.53
CA GLY A 135 4.23 1.77 -5.45
C GLY A 135 3.49 0.45 -5.62
N LEU A 136 2.27 0.43 -5.10
CA LEU A 136 1.31 -0.64 -5.30
C LEU A 136 0.14 -0.11 -6.14
N VAL A 137 -0.35 -0.92 -7.07
CA VAL A 137 -1.64 -0.74 -7.73
C VAL A 137 -2.45 -2.01 -7.55
N PHE A 138 -3.71 -1.85 -7.17
CA PHE A 138 -4.59 -2.94 -6.75
C PHE A 138 -6.04 -2.59 -7.08
N ASP A 139 -6.93 -3.57 -7.02
CA ASP A 139 -8.37 -3.34 -7.18
C ASP A 139 -8.97 -2.65 -5.94
N PRO A 140 -9.43 -1.38 -6.03
CA PRO A 140 -10.05 -0.68 -4.90
C PRO A 140 -11.43 -1.24 -4.52
N ASP A 141 -12.05 -2.05 -5.38
CA ASP A 141 -13.29 -2.74 -5.04
C ASP A 141 -13.06 -3.94 -4.12
N LEU A 142 -11.86 -4.50 -4.13
CA LEU A 142 -11.43 -5.57 -3.24
C LEU A 142 -10.66 -5.04 -2.01
N PHE A 143 -9.60 -4.27 -2.24
CA PHE A 143 -8.72 -3.74 -1.20
C PHE A 143 -9.23 -2.38 -0.72
N LYS A 144 -9.88 -2.37 0.45
CA LYS A 144 -10.64 -1.22 0.97
C LYS A 144 -9.82 -0.26 1.83
N VAL A 145 -8.59 -0.62 2.17
CA VAL A 145 -7.75 0.13 3.09
C VAL A 145 -6.27 -0.03 2.73
N VAL A 146 -5.50 1.04 2.94
CA VAL A 146 -4.04 0.97 2.95
C VAL A 146 -3.57 1.04 4.39
N TRP A 147 -2.85 0.02 4.85
CA TRP A 147 -2.20 0.08 6.16
C TRP A 147 -0.81 0.68 5.99
N LEU A 148 -0.46 1.60 6.89
CA LEU A 148 0.87 2.18 7.00
C LEU A 148 1.46 1.76 8.34
N TRP A 149 2.29 0.73 8.31
CA TRP A 149 3.07 0.31 9.48
C TRP A 149 4.35 1.13 9.55
N GLN A 150 4.36 2.14 10.41
CA GLN A 150 5.42 3.13 10.50
C GLN A 150 6.30 2.79 11.70
N VAL A 151 7.51 2.30 11.47
CA VAL A 151 8.43 1.92 12.54
C VAL A 151 9.65 2.83 12.54
N TYR A 152 9.56 3.91 13.30
CA TYR A 152 10.57 4.97 13.38
C TYR A 152 11.37 4.87 14.67
N GLY A 153 12.03 3.72 14.87
CA GLY A 153 12.90 3.44 16.02
C GLY A 153 12.18 2.96 17.28
N GLY A 154 10.84 3.06 17.36
CA GLY A 154 10.10 2.74 18.59
C GLY A 154 9.89 1.25 18.84
N TRP A 155 9.94 0.41 17.81
CA TRP A 155 9.79 -1.04 17.96
C TRP A 155 11.15 -1.73 17.83
N ARG A 156 11.69 -2.18 18.98
CA ARG A 156 12.99 -2.89 19.07
C ARG A 156 14.17 -2.12 18.43
N GLY A 157 14.05 -0.81 18.23
CA GLY A 157 15.07 0.02 17.57
C GLY A 157 15.10 -0.08 16.04
N TYR A 158 14.17 -0.80 15.40
CA TYR A 158 14.15 -0.93 13.94
C TYR A 158 13.74 0.37 13.25
N TYR A 159 14.20 0.53 12.01
CA TYR A 159 13.83 1.65 11.14
C TYR A 159 13.38 1.15 9.77
N HIS A 160 12.06 1.07 9.58
CA HIS A 160 11.43 0.62 8.35
C HIS A 160 9.97 1.10 8.32
N ALA A 161 9.31 0.94 7.18
CA ALA A 161 7.86 1.03 7.14
C ALA A 161 7.29 0.05 6.12
N ALA A 162 6.06 -0.39 6.34
CA ALA A 162 5.30 -1.15 5.35
C ALA A 162 4.10 -0.34 4.85
N MET A 163 3.77 -0.54 3.58
CA MET A 163 2.66 0.11 2.89
C MET A 163 1.84 -0.98 2.20
N GLU A 164 0.64 -1.19 2.69
CA GLU A 164 -0.02 -2.49 2.55
C GLU A 164 -1.45 -2.33 2.05
N ALA A 165 -1.78 -2.92 0.90
CA ALA A 165 -3.17 -3.02 0.47
C ALA A 165 -3.86 -4.17 1.21
N TRP A 166 -4.98 -3.90 1.88
CA TRP A 166 -5.76 -4.90 2.62
C TRP A 166 -7.25 -4.84 2.29
N THR A 167 -7.92 -5.98 2.35
CA THR A 167 -9.38 -6.08 2.20
C THR A 167 -10.14 -5.53 3.41
N SER A 168 -9.54 -5.52 4.59
CA SER A 168 -10.23 -5.26 5.86
C SER A 168 -9.32 -4.61 6.91
N TRP A 169 -9.93 -4.09 7.97
CA TRP A 169 -9.28 -3.61 9.20
C TRP A 169 -10.31 -3.69 10.35
N PRO A 170 -9.94 -3.79 11.64
CA PRO A 170 -8.59 -3.84 12.21
C PRO A 170 -7.83 -5.14 11.91
N GLY A 171 -6.56 -5.23 12.33
CA GLY A 171 -5.68 -6.31 11.88
C GLY A 171 -5.94 -7.68 12.48
N ALA A 172 -6.51 -7.75 13.67
CA ALA A 172 -7.05 -9.00 14.19
C ALA A 172 -8.34 -9.37 13.42
N LEU A 173 -8.35 -10.53 12.75
CA LEU A 173 -9.49 -10.99 11.96
C LEU A 173 -10.79 -11.03 12.77
N ALA A 174 -10.75 -11.50 14.02
CA ALA A 174 -11.93 -11.54 14.89
C ALA A 174 -12.54 -10.15 15.13
N ASP A 175 -11.71 -9.12 15.24
CA ASP A 175 -12.18 -7.74 15.40
C ASP A 175 -12.70 -7.17 14.08
N ALA A 176 -12.07 -7.51 12.95
CA ALA A 176 -12.60 -7.17 11.62
C ALA A 176 -13.97 -7.82 11.35
N VAL A 177 -14.17 -9.07 11.78
CA VAL A 177 -15.47 -9.78 11.72
C VAL A 177 -16.50 -9.05 12.58
N LYS A 178 -16.16 -8.76 13.84
CA LYS A 178 -17.03 -8.01 14.75
C LYS A 178 -17.40 -6.62 14.21
N ALA A 179 -16.48 -5.97 13.49
CA ALA A 179 -16.70 -4.69 12.83
C ALA A 179 -17.47 -4.79 11.50
N GLY A 180 -17.79 -6.00 11.02
CA GLY A 180 -18.48 -6.23 9.74
C GLY A 180 -17.62 -5.90 8.51
N ARG A 181 -16.30 -5.99 8.63
CA ARG A 181 -15.33 -5.62 7.59
C ARG A 181 -14.54 -6.80 7.05
N ALA A 182 -14.52 -7.94 7.76
CA ALA A 182 -13.97 -9.17 7.20
C ALA A 182 -14.77 -9.61 5.98
N ARG A 183 -14.10 -10.30 5.06
CA ARG A 183 -14.78 -10.93 3.93
C ARG A 183 -15.19 -12.34 4.33
N VAL A 184 -16.27 -12.83 3.75
CA VAL A 184 -16.71 -14.23 3.89
C VAL A 184 -16.48 -14.92 2.56
N MET A 185 -15.97 -16.15 2.62
CA MET A 185 -15.89 -17.02 1.46
C MET A 185 -16.84 -18.19 1.65
N GLU A 186 -17.76 -18.38 0.70
CA GLU A 186 -18.70 -19.51 0.68
C GLU A 186 -18.06 -20.74 0.02
N PRO A 187 -18.54 -21.97 0.32
CA PRO A 187 -18.08 -23.18 -0.37
C PRO A 187 -18.19 -23.07 -1.90
N GLY A 188 -17.08 -23.31 -2.60
CA GLY A 188 -17.00 -23.19 -4.06
C GLY A 188 -16.70 -21.79 -4.59
N ASP A 189 -16.63 -20.77 -3.72
CA ASP A 189 -16.21 -19.43 -4.13
C ASP A 189 -14.76 -19.43 -4.64
N VAL A 190 -14.55 -18.56 -5.63
CA VAL A 190 -13.24 -18.26 -6.20
C VAL A 190 -13.07 -16.75 -6.20
N LEU A 191 -11.98 -16.27 -5.61
CA LEU A 191 -11.51 -14.90 -5.72
C LEU A 191 -10.28 -14.87 -6.60
N GLU A 192 -10.27 -14.02 -7.61
CA GLU A 192 -9.09 -13.71 -8.42
C GLU A 192 -8.83 -12.21 -8.39
N THR A 193 -7.58 -11.83 -8.21
CA THR A 193 -7.16 -10.43 -8.22
C THR A 193 -5.71 -10.29 -8.66
N THR A 194 -5.31 -9.06 -8.95
CA THR A 194 -3.94 -8.72 -9.33
C THR A 194 -3.45 -7.55 -8.50
N VAL A 195 -2.22 -7.66 -8.01
CA VAL A 195 -1.50 -6.54 -7.40
C VAL A 195 -0.22 -6.29 -8.17
N HIS A 196 0.01 -5.04 -8.53
CA HIS A 196 1.20 -4.58 -9.24
C HIS A 196 2.12 -3.85 -8.28
N ALA A 197 3.36 -4.32 -8.17
CA ALA A 197 4.44 -3.63 -7.47
C ALA A 197 5.33 -2.92 -8.51
N ILE A 198 5.44 -1.60 -8.39
CA ILE A 198 6.02 -0.73 -9.43
C ILE A 198 7.18 0.06 -8.85
N LEU A 199 8.33 0.00 -9.51
CA LEU A 199 9.42 0.97 -9.32
C LEU A 199 9.30 2.07 -10.38
N TYR A 200 9.32 3.31 -9.94
CA TYR A 200 9.22 4.49 -10.79
C TYR A 200 10.28 5.54 -10.45
N GLY A 201 10.47 6.50 -11.34
CA GLY A 201 11.38 7.63 -11.15
C GLY A 201 10.88 8.93 -11.77
N GLY A 202 11.59 10.02 -11.49
CA GLY A 202 11.33 11.34 -12.07
C GLY A 202 10.32 12.20 -11.29
N VAL A 203 9.86 11.78 -10.11
CA VAL A 203 8.87 12.54 -9.32
C VAL A 203 9.27 12.68 -7.86
N ASN A 204 8.82 13.73 -7.19
CA ASN A 204 8.98 13.92 -5.73
C ASN A 204 7.74 13.44 -4.95
N SER A 205 6.62 13.32 -5.64
CA SER A 205 5.29 13.05 -5.10
C SER A 205 4.41 12.42 -6.19
N VAL A 206 3.45 11.62 -5.76
CA VAL A 206 2.53 10.90 -6.64
C VAL A 206 1.09 11.35 -6.37
N ALA A 207 0.41 11.82 -7.41
CA ALA A 207 -1.03 12.10 -7.43
C ALA A 207 -1.82 10.98 -8.13
N GLY A 208 -1.13 10.05 -8.82
CA GLY A 208 -1.74 8.88 -9.43
C GLY A 208 -0.72 7.86 -9.90
N LEU A 209 -1.02 6.58 -9.72
CA LEU A 209 -0.22 5.45 -10.20
C LEU A 209 -1.14 4.44 -10.87
N ARG A 210 -0.76 3.93 -12.04
CA ARG A 210 -1.55 2.93 -12.80
C ARG A 210 -0.76 1.64 -13.03
N ALA A 211 -1.49 0.57 -13.34
CA ALA A 211 -0.94 -0.77 -13.54
C ALA A 211 0.11 -0.87 -14.67
N ASP A 212 0.05 0.04 -15.65
CA ASP A 212 1.04 0.15 -16.74
C ASP A 212 2.35 0.84 -16.32
N GLY A 213 2.44 1.28 -15.05
CA GLY A 213 3.59 2.01 -14.53
C GLY A 213 3.52 3.52 -14.73
N SER A 214 2.45 4.06 -15.34
CA SER A 214 2.31 5.50 -15.50
C SER A 214 2.11 6.21 -14.16
N VAL A 215 2.88 7.28 -13.95
CA VAL A 215 2.88 8.10 -12.74
C VAL A 215 2.41 9.51 -13.09
N THR A 216 1.45 10.02 -12.32
CA THR A 216 1.06 11.44 -12.32
C THR A 216 1.69 12.09 -11.10
N ALA A 217 2.53 13.10 -11.29
CA ALA A 217 3.13 13.86 -10.20
C ALA A 217 2.09 14.81 -9.56
N ASP A 218 2.25 15.09 -8.27
CA ASP A 218 1.57 16.23 -7.65
C ASP A 218 2.21 17.53 -8.18
N ARG A 219 1.39 18.56 -8.45
CA ARG A 219 1.87 19.82 -9.06
C ARG A 219 2.53 20.74 -8.04
#